data_AF-A0A9P8K870-F1
#
_entry.id   AF-A0A9P8K870-F1
#
_cell.length_a   1.000
_cell.length_b   1.000
_cell.length_c   1.000
_cell.angle_alpha   90.00
_cell.angle_beta   90.00
_cell.angle_gamma   90.00
#
_symmetry.space_group_name_H-M   'P 1'
#
loop_
_entity.id
_entity.type
_entity.pdbx_description
1 polymer ?
#
loop_
_entity_poly.entity_id
_entity_poly.type
_entity_poly.pdbx_seq_one_letter_code
_entity_poly.pdbx_strand_id
1 'polypeptide(L)'
;MDYWNGTTNATVTLALVRKPAVVPITHPKYGGVVILNPGGPGGRGVNFMLRAGEQISSLIDAPKDDQKGKHFDLISFDPRGIGLSTPKLACFRENSILEQVWSIRDWELGSLTASDVAFGRMWAMSKAKGESCAVTSEESDIKQYATTAYVARDILEIAEKHGEWREIEAIKLSRTHFQKVQEDTDRHRTRYRQGQEKVLYWGFSYGTYIGSTFAAMYPDRVERLVLDGVVDTIDNQHGVWYTDLMDTEKTMDSFYQYCADAGYPACALANSNGSTEPAYVEQRTLAVIENLRYDPVVVVDPIPEVITSHDLRMLIFQSLYKPVRMFPTLANIIAELEKGDGSKSAQMMKPYHSLSCRTTSVDPVFDIDAEMAILCTDADDQTSTNRTEFASFATRIMQVSPTIGDIFAAIRMQCIHYPLRAQYRYNGPWEASTSNPILFIGNTKDPVTPSINAFKMAKRLKNSSVLIQNSAGHCSLAAYSECTTQHVRRYFQTGELPPANTTCQPDEIPFALGKDAVRTAAHTQHMEIADAFSEFGLGMRVPMDQMS
;
A
#
# COMPACT_ATOMS: atom_id res chain seq x y z
N MET A 1 10.42 -20.37 11.60
CA MET A 1 11.12 -19.07 11.44
C MET A 1 11.95 -19.10 10.18
N ASP A 2 12.91 -20.01 10.10
CA ASP A 2 13.74 -20.23 8.92
C ASP A 2 13.26 -21.43 8.09
N TYR A 3 12.96 -21.23 6.81
CA TYR A 3 12.54 -22.28 5.89
C TYR A 3 13.68 -22.95 5.13
N TRP A 4 14.87 -22.31 5.06
CA TRP A 4 15.92 -22.75 4.14
C TRP A 4 17.17 -23.25 4.85
N ASN A 5 17.66 -22.51 5.84
CA ASN A 5 18.99 -22.79 6.40
C ASN A 5 18.92 -23.57 7.72
N GLY A 6 17.72 -23.79 8.28
CA GLY A 6 17.55 -24.49 9.55
C GLY A 6 18.30 -23.82 10.70
N THR A 7 18.56 -22.52 10.59
CA THR A 7 19.37 -21.76 11.56
C THR A 7 18.72 -21.70 12.94
N THR A 8 17.43 -22.01 13.03
CA THR A 8 16.66 -22.00 14.26
C THR A 8 15.43 -22.90 14.18
N ASN A 9 15.03 -23.45 15.34
CA ASN A 9 13.76 -24.15 15.54
C ASN A 9 12.62 -23.21 15.97
N ALA A 10 12.88 -21.91 16.11
CA ALA A 10 11.87 -20.92 16.45
C ALA A 10 10.74 -20.90 15.41
N THR A 11 9.53 -20.58 15.86
CA THR A 11 8.34 -20.49 15.01
C THR A 11 7.87 -19.06 14.89
N VAL A 12 7.21 -18.75 13.78
CA VAL A 12 6.45 -17.51 13.61
C VAL A 12 4.97 -17.90 13.66
N THR A 13 4.18 -17.14 14.40
CA THR A 13 2.72 -17.25 14.37
C THR A 13 2.18 -16.08 13.56
N LEU A 14 1.57 -16.40 12.42
CA LEU A 14 0.92 -15.41 11.57
C LEU A 14 -0.51 -15.18 12.05
N ALA A 15 -0.92 -13.92 12.14
CA ALA A 15 -2.30 -13.55 12.33
C ALA A 15 -3.02 -13.52 10.97
N LEU A 16 -4.13 -14.25 10.87
CA LEU A 16 -4.96 -14.33 9.68
C LEU A 16 -6.38 -13.91 10.01
N VAL A 17 -7.05 -13.35 9.00
CA VAL A 17 -8.48 -13.12 9.02
C VAL A 17 -9.07 -13.62 7.70
N ARG A 18 -10.23 -14.24 7.80
CA ARG A 18 -10.93 -14.84 6.68
C ARG A 18 -12.34 -14.30 6.59
N LYS A 19 -12.72 -13.83 5.40
CA LYS A 19 -14.11 -13.61 5.01
C LYS A 19 -14.58 -14.82 4.20
N PRO A 20 -15.53 -15.63 4.69
CA PRO A 20 -16.08 -16.74 3.93
C PRO A 20 -16.83 -16.26 2.69
N ALA A 21 -16.77 -17.06 1.62
CA ALA A 21 -17.62 -16.95 0.45
C ALA A 21 -19.10 -17.02 0.86
N VAL A 22 -19.96 -16.39 0.05
CA VAL A 22 -21.42 -16.44 0.26
C VAL A 22 -22.04 -17.83 0.01
N VAL A 23 -21.26 -18.78 -0.51
CA VAL A 23 -21.66 -20.18 -0.72
C VAL A 23 -20.76 -21.11 0.07
N PRO A 24 -21.27 -22.26 0.57
CA PRO A 24 -20.44 -23.21 1.30
C PRO A 24 -19.36 -23.81 0.40
N ILE A 25 -18.28 -24.31 1.00
CA ILE A 25 -17.10 -24.79 0.26
C ILE A 25 -17.40 -25.99 -0.66
N THR A 26 -18.44 -26.76 -0.32
CA THR A 26 -18.96 -27.87 -1.13
C THR A 26 -19.72 -27.38 -2.37
N HIS A 27 -20.30 -26.18 -2.35
CA HIS A 27 -21.13 -25.66 -3.44
C HIS A 27 -20.35 -25.53 -4.76
N PRO A 28 -20.85 -25.98 -5.93
CA PRO A 28 -20.13 -25.93 -7.21
C PRO A 28 -19.65 -24.54 -7.64
N LYS A 29 -20.27 -23.48 -7.12
CA LYS A 29 -19.86 -22.08 -7.33
C LYS A 29 -18.73 -21.60 -6.41
N TYR A 30 -18.25 -22.40 -5.47
CA TYR A 30 -17.09 -22.02 -4.65
C TYR A 30 -15.85 -21.91 -5.53
N GLY A 31 -15.21 -20.73 -5.54
CA GLY A 31 -14.12 -20.35 -6.44
C GLY A 31 -12.72 -20.57 -5.88
N GLY A 32 -12.59 -20.94 -4.61
CA GLY A 32 -11.30 -20.99 -3.92
C GLY A 32 -11.11 -19.79 -2.99
N VAL A 33 -9.87 -19.61 -2.55
CA VAL A 33 -9.48 -18.54 -1.62
C VAL A 33 -8.57 -17.52 -2.32
N VAL A 34 -8.91 -16.25 -2.24
CA VAL A 34 -8.07 -15.13 -2.71
C VAL A 34 -7.33 -14.55 -1.51
N ILE A 35 -5.99 -14.55 -1.58
CA ILE A 35 -5.13 -13.97 -0.57
C ILE A 35 -4.87 -12.50 -0.90
N LEU A 36 -5.14 -11.60 0.04
CA LEU A 36 -4.98 -10.15 -0.12
C LEU A 36 -3.77 -9.64 0.66
N ASN A 37 -3.05 -8.68 0.09
CA ASN A 37 -2.01 -7.93 0.80
C ASN A 37 -2.05 -6.43 0.41
N PRO A 38 -2.16 -5.51 1.38
CA PRO A 38 -2.24 -4.07 1.10
C PRO A 38 -0.90 -3.41 0.74
N GLY A 39 0.23 -4.10 0.93
CA GLY A 39 1.56 -3.53 0.71
C GLY A 39 2.11 -2.76 1.91
N GLY A 40 2.73 -1.61 1.65
CA GLY A 40 3.61 -0.90 2.58
C GLY A 40 5.06 -0.94 2.11
N PRO A 41 5.94 -1.83 2.63
CA PRO A 41 5.70 -2.89 3.62
C PRO A 41 5.34 -2.35 5.00
N GLY A 42 4.98 -3.21 5.95
CA GLY A 42 4.51 -2.78 7.27
C GLY A 42 2.98 -2.65 7.37
N GLY A 43 2.26 -2.79 6.26
CA GLY A 43 0.79 -2.79 6.26
C GLY A 43 0.19 -4.02 6.93
N ARG A 44 -0.73 -3.81 7.87
CA ARG A 44 -1.50 -4.87 8.56
C ARG A 44 -2.65 -5.40 7.71
N GLY A 45 -2.43 -6.54 7.07
CA GLY A 45 -3.45 -7.20 6.24
C GLY A 45 -4.72 -7.59 7.00
N VAL A 46 -4.63 -7.89 8.30
CA VAL A 46 -5.82 -8.15 9.13
C VAL A 46 -6.71 -6.91 9.20
N ASN A 47 -6.12 -5.74 9.44
CA ASN A 47 -6.87 -4.49 9.49
C ASN A 47 -7.47 -4.15 8.12
N PHE A 48 -6.71 -4.36 7.04
CA PHE A 48 -7.19 -4.15 5.67
C PHE A 48 -8.44 -4.99 5.37
N MET A 49 -8.42 -6.29 5.67
CA MET A 49 -9.58 -7.16 5.45
C MET A 49 -10.79 -6.76 6.29
N LEU A 50 -10.59 -6.36 7.55
CA LEU A 50 -11.70 -5.94 8.41
C LEU A 50 -12.43 -4.70 7.89
N ARG A 51 -11.75 -3.86 7.10
CA ARG A 51 -12.31 -2.62 6.55
C ARG A 51 -12.81 -2.76 5.11
N ALA A 52 -12.09 -3.49 4.27
CA ALA A 52 -12.34 -3.56 2.82
C ALA A 52 -12.84 -4.94 2.35
N GLY A 53 -12.79 -5.97 3.19
CA GLY A 53 -13.02 -7.35 2.77
C GLY A 53 -14.42 -7.59 2.19
N GLU A 54 -15.45 -6.95 2.74
CA GLU A 54 -16.82 -7.07 2.23
C GLU A 54 -16.91 -6.56 0.79
N GLN A 55 -16.36 -5.38 0.54
CA GLN A 55 -16.44 -4.70 -0.73
C GLN A 55 -15.50 -5.34 -1.76
N ILE A 56 -14.31 -5.80 -1.37
CA ILE A 56 -13.44 -6.57 -2.28
C ILE A 56 -14.16 -7.86 -2.73
N SER A 57 -14.88 -8.52 -1.82
CA SER A 57 -15.66 -9.71 -2.16
C SER A 57 -16.74 -9.38 -3.20
N SER A 58 -17.46 -8.26 -3.06
CA SER A 58 -18.48 -7.86 -4.05
C SER A 58 -17.89 -7.45 -5.40
N LEU A 59 -16.65 -6.98 -5.44
CA LEU A 59 -15.96 -6.69 -6.70
C LEU A 59 -15.66 -7.98 -7.47
N ILE A 60 -15.18 -9.04 -6.81
CA ILE A 60 -14.69 -10.23 -7.51
C ILE A 60 -15.70 -11.37 -7.61
N ASP A 61 -16.67 -11.42 -6.70
CA ASP A 61 -17.75 -12.41 -6.74
C ASP A 61 -18.65 -12.19 -7.95
N ALA A 62 -19.25 -13.29 -8.40
CA ALA A 62 -20.20 -13.23 -9.48
C ALA A 62 -21.52 -12.54 -9.04
N PRO A 63 -22.16 -11.78 -9.93
CA PRO A 63 -23.50 -11.27 -9.72
C PRO A 63 -24.49 -12.39 -9.34
N LYS A 64 -25.53 -12.06 -8.56
CA LYS A 64 -26.50 -13.04 -8.03
C LYS A 64 -27.21 -13.85 -9.12
N ASP A 65 -27.42 -13.25 -10.29
CA ASP A 65 -28.08 -13.82 -11.46
C ASP A 65 -27.15 -14.67 -12.35
N ASP A 66 -25.83 -14.63 -12.13
CA ASP A 66 -24.89 -15.47 -12.85
C ASP A 66 -24.95 -16.93 -12.33
N GLN A 67 -25.48 -17.82 -13.16
CA GLN A 67 -25.62 -19.24 -12.81
C GLN A 67 -24.31 -20.03 -12.80
N LYS A 68 -23.25 -19.54 -13.44
CA LYS A 68 -21.95 -20.24 -13.56
C LYS A 68 -20.84 -19.58 -12.76
N GLY A 69 -21.05 -18.33 -12.37
CA GLY A 69 -20.10 -17.52 -11.64
C GLY A 69 -19.68 -18.12 -10.29
N LYS A 70 -18.50 -17.71 -9.86
CA LYS A 70 -17.80 -18.16 -8.66
C LYS A 70 -17.90 -17.14 -7.53
N HIS A 71 -17.81 -17.65 -6.31
CA HIS A 71 -17.73 -16.89 -5.07
C HIS A 71 -16.51 -17.32 -4.28
N PHE A 72 -15.78 -16.38 -3.72
CA PHE A 72 -14.45 -16.65 -3.15
C PHE A 72 -14.42 -16.44 -1.65
N ASP A 73 -13.68 -17.31 -0.96
CA ASP A 73 -13.17 -16.94 0.35
C ASP A 73 -12.11 -15.86 0.14
N LEU A 74 -12.04 -14.89 1.05
CA LEU A 74 -10.93 -13.96 1.11
C LEU A 74 -10.12 -14.24 2.37
N ILE A 75 -8.80 -14.29 2.25
CA ILE A 75 -7.87 -14.30 3.39
C ILE A 75 -6.93 -13.11 3.26
N SER A 76 -6.70 -12.42 4.37
CA SER A 76 -5.53 -11.56 4.51
C SER A 76 -4.85 -11.89 5.82
N PHE A 77 -3.60 -11.46 5.94
CA PHE A 77 -2.75 -11.80 7.05
C PHE A 77 -1.81 -10.63 7.34
N ASP A 78 -1.43 -10.49 8.59
CA ASP A 78 -0.32 -9.63 8.96
C ASP A 78 0.96 -10.42 8.66
N PRO A 79 1.87 -9.94 7.79
CA PRO A 79 3.12 -10.67 7.54
C PRO A 79 3.94 -10.82 8.82
N ARG A 80 4.92 -11.72 8.79
CA ARG A 80 5.84 -11.95 9.91
C ARG A 80 6.43 -10.63 10.43
N GLY A 81 6.40 -10.43 11.75
CA GLY A 81 6.88 -9.20 12.38
C GLY A 81 5.93 -8.00 12.34
N ILE A 82 4.80 -8.09 11.63
CA ILE A 82 3.81 -7.00 11.46
C ILE A 82 2.55 -7.29 12.29
N GLY A 83 1.94 -6.25 12.83
CA GLY A 83 0.61 -6.24 13.41
C GLY A 83 0.41 -7.21 14.57
N LEU A 84 -0.49 -8.17 14.37
CA LEU A 84 -0.84 -9.20 15.34
C LEU A 84 0.02 -10.46 15.21
N SER A 85 0.89 -10.54 14.20
CA SER A 85 1.83 -11.66 14.03
C SER A 85 2.96 -11.59 15.06
N THR A 86 3.43 -12.75 15.52
CA THR A 86 4.46 -12.85 16.55
C THR A 86 5.62 -13.76 16.15
N PRO A 87 6.85 -13.47 16.61
CA PRO A 87 7.25 -12.28 17.40
C PRO A 87 7.15 -10.98 16.60
N LYS A 88 7.00 -9.85 17.31
CA LYS A 88 6.91 -8.52 16.68
C LYS A 88 8.27 -8.03 16.23
N LEU A 89 8.30 -7.33 15.10
CA LEU A 89 9.49 -6.59 14.69
C LEU A 89 9.41 -5.18 15.29
N ALA A 90 10.21 -4.93 16.33
CA ALA A 90 10.25 -3.64 17.03
C ALA A 90 11.69 -3.17 17.28
N CYS A 91 11.95 -1.89 17.06
CA CYS A 91 13.25 -1.26 17.35
C CYS A 91 13.30 -0.68 18.77
N PHE A 92 12.15 -0.37 19.38
CA PHE A 92 12.03 0.25 20.70
C PHE A 92 11.73 -0.74 21.83
N ARG A 93 12.11 -2.03 21.68
CA ARG A 93 11.88 -3.09 22.69
C ARG A 93 10.43 -3.13 23.18
N GLU A 94 9.49 -2.99 22.24
CA GLU A 94 8.04 -2.97 22.49
C GLU A 94 7.56 -1.83 23.40
N ASN A 95 8.35 -0.77 23.55
CA ASN A 95 7.93 0.45 24.24
C ASN A 95 7.28 1.44 23.27
N SER A 96 5.97 1.31 23.10
CA SER A 96 5.18 2.15 22.18
C SER A 96 5.20 3.64 22.51
N ILE A 97 5.52 4.04 23.74
CA ILE A 97 5.69 5.46 24.11
C ILE A 97 7.00 5.99 23.54
N LEU A 98 8.10 5.25 23.68
CA LEU A 98 9.39 5.66 23.12
C LEU A 98 9.35 5.70 21.60
N GLU A 99 8.66 4.76 20.96
CA GLU A 99 8.41 4.76 19.52
C GLU A 99 7.63 6.01 19.10
N GLN A 100 6.49 6.32 19.74
CA GLN A 100 5.70 7.53 19.43
C GLN A 100 6.50 8.82 19.66
N VAL A 101 7.25 8.92 20.76
CA VAL A 101 8.13 10.06 21.03
C VAL A 101 9.20 10.20 19.95
N TRP A 102 9.75 9.09 19.46
CA TRP A 102 10.70 9.12 18.37
C TRP A 102 10.07 9.60 17.06
N SER A 103 8.88 9.09 16.72
CA SER A 103 8.14 9.50 15.52
C SER A 103 7.81 10.99 15.53
N ILE A 104 7.35 11.55 16.66
CA ILE A 104 7.11 12.99 16.80
C ILE A 104 8.42 13.77 16.60
N ARG A 105 9.54 13.32 17.21
CA ARG A 105 10.84 14.00 17.05
C ARG A 105 11.37 13.97 15.62
N ASP A 106 11.06 12.91 14.87
CA ASP A 106 11.41 12.76 13.47
C ASP A 106 10.54 13.67 12.59
N TRP A 107 9.22 13.71 12.87
CA TRP A 107 8.26 14.58 12.19
C TRP A 107 8.62 16.06 12.31
N GLU A 108 8.87 16.52 13.54
CA GLU A 108 9.22 17.92 13.86
C GLU A 108 10.57 18.36 13.28
N LEU A 109 11.43 17.41 12.88
CA LEU A 109 12.67 17.75 12.20
C LEU A 109 12.42 18.20 10.76
N GLY A 110 11.30 17.78 10.17
CA GLY A 110 10.91 18.08 8.80
C GLY A 110 11.75 17.32 7.76
N SER A 111 11.85 17.89 6.57
CA SER A 111 12.60 17.28 5.48
C SER A 111 14.12 17.48 5.57
N LEU A 112 14.86 16.76 4.71
CA LEU A 112 16.31 16.87 4.55
C LEU A 112 16.80 18.29 4.30
N THR A 113 15.94 19.14 3.73
CA THR A 113 16.23 20.52 3.35
C THR A 113 15.55 21.55 4.23
N ALA A 114 14.88 21.14 5.32
CA ALA A 114 14.12 22.04 6.19
C ALA A 114 14.98 23.16 6.79
N SER A 115 16.25 22.88 7.15
CA SER A 115 17.22 23.86 7.64
C SER A 115 18.66 23.44 7.30
N ASP A 116 19.63 24.32 7.57
CA ASP A 116 21.06 24.05 7.42
C ASP A 116 21.59 22.95 8.36
N VAL A 117 20.87 22.69 9.46
CA VAL A 117 21.18 21.62 10.43
C VAL A 117 20.33 20.35 10.27
N ALA A 118 19.22 20.41 9.53
CA ALA A 118 18.27 19.30 9.39
C ALA A 118 18.95 18.01 8.90
N PHE A 119 19.70 18.10 7.79
CA PHE A 119 20.43 16.96 7.23
C PHE A 119 21.35 16.27 8.24
N GLY A 120 22.17 17.04 8.96
CA GLY A 120 23.12 16.50 9.93
C GLY A 120 22.44 15.81 11.10
N ARG A 121 21.31 16.37 11.56
CA ARG A 121 20.50 15.80 12.64
C ARG A 121 19.73 14.56 12.19
N MET A 122 19.12 14.57 11.02
CA MET A 122 18.43 13.41 10.42
C MET A 122 19.43 12.26 10.25
N TRP A 123 20.63 12.53 9.74
CA TRP A 123 21.68 11.51 9.63
C TRP A 123 22.02 10.87 10.98
N ALA A 124 22.17 11.68 12.04
CA ALA A 124 22.48 11.17 13.37
C ALA A 124 21.30 10.39 13.98
N MET A 125 20.06 10.83 13.75
CA MET A 125 18.85 10.14 14.19
C MET A 125 18.67 8.81 13.47
N SER A 126 18.80 8.78 12.14
CA SER A 126 18.79 7.56 11.34
C SER A 126 19.87 6.58 11.78
N LYS A 127 21.08 7.09 12.08
CA LYS A 127 22.16 6.27 12.66
C LYS A 127 21.75 5.63 13.99
N ALA A 128 21.25 6.43 14.93
CA ALA A 128 20.85 5.96 16.25
C ALA A 128 19.71 4.92 16.16
N LYS A 129 18.67 5.18 15.36
CA LYS A 129 17.55 4.24 15.16
C LYS A 129 18.01 2.96 14.46
N GLY A 130 18.70 3.07 13.34
CA GLY A 130 19.14 1.94 12.53
C GLY A 130 20.08 1.00 13.28
N GLU A 131 21.13 1.54 13.90
CA GLU A 131 22.11 0.73 14.65
C GLU A 131 21.47 0.13 15.91
N SER A 132 20.63 0.87 16.64
CA SER A 132 19.91 0.34 17.79
C SER A 132 18.94 -0.77 17.40
N CYS A 133 18.23 -0.62 16.28
CA CYS A 133 17.29 -1.63 15.81
C CYS A 133 18.00 -2.90 15.34
N ALA A 134 19.19 -2.76 14.74
CA ALA A 134 20.01 -3.87 14.29
C ALA A 134 20.64 -4.69 15.44
N VAL A 135 20.65 -4.19 16.68
CA VAL A 135 21.09 -4.98 17.84
C VAL A 135 20.14 -6.16 18.03
N THR A 136 20.68 -7.37 17.91
CA THR A 136 19.97 -8.61 18.24
C THR A 136 20.36 -9.05 19.66
N SER A 137 19.36 -9.33 20.49
CA SER A 137 19.54 -9.90 21.85
C SER A 137 19.08 -11.35 21.94
N GLU A 138 18.45 -11.86 20.88
CA GLU A 138 17.90 -13.20 20.80
C GLU A 138 18.70 -14.00 19.76
N GLU A 139 18.79 -15.31 19.98
CA GLU A 139 19.43 -16.23 19.04
C GLU A 139 18.68 -16.30 17.69
N SER A 140 17.40 -15.94 17.67
CA SER A 140 16.52 -16.05 16.49
C SER A 140 15.66 -14.80 16.28
N ASP A 141 16.34 -13.66 16.07
CA ASP A 141 15.70 -12.37 15.89
C ASP A 141 14.93 -12.29 14.56
N ILE A 142 13.62 -12.02 14.64
CA ILE A 142 12.69 -11.94 13.50
C ILE A 142 13.16 -10.98 12.40
N LYS A 143 13.92 -9.94 12.76
CA LYS A 143 14.47 -8.96 11.80
C LYS A 143 15.31 -9.62 10.71
N GLN A 144 15.95 -10.76 10.99
CA GLN A 144 16.74 -11.49 10.00
C GLN A 144 15.90 -12.41 9.09
N TYR A 145 14.62 -12.61 9.42
CA TYR A 145 13.74 -13.57 8.77
C TYR A 145 12.50 -12.91 8.16
N ALA A 146 12.46 -11.58 8.05
CA ALA A 146 11.28 -10.81 7.65
C ALA A 146 11.22 -10.45 6.14
N THR A 147 12.19 -10.87 5.33
CA THR A 147 12.27 -10.51 3.91
C THR A 147 11.07 -10.99 3.08
N THR A 148 10.87 -10.39 1.92
CA THR A 148 9.80 -10.76 0.98
C THR A 148 9.81 -12.24 0.62
N ALA A 149 11.00 -12.85 0.50
CA ALA A 149 11.12 -14.27 0.16
C ALA A 149 10.45 -15.16 1.23
N TYR A 150 10.69 -14.82 2.49
CA TYR A 150 10.10 -15.48 3.64
C TYR A 150 8.57 -15.31 3.68
N VAL A 151 8.06 -14.12 3.32
CA VAL A 151 6.61 -13.84 3.20
C VAL A 151 5.99 -14.59 2.03
N ALA A 152 6.67 -14.70 0.89
CA ALA A 152 6.21 -15.50 -0.25
C ALA A 152 6.08 -17.00 0.13
N ARG A 153 7.00 -17.51 0.94
CA ARG A 153 6.90 -18.88 1.48
C ARG A 153 5.76 -19.02 2.49
N ASP A 154 5.47 -18.00 3.28
CA ASP A 154 4.31 -17.97 4.18
C ASP A 154 3.00 -18.03 3.40
N ILE A 155 2.86 -17.27 2.30
CA ILE A 155 1.68 -17.33 1.42
C ILE A 155 1.45 -18.75 0.91
N LEU A 156 2.53 -19.45 0.52
CA LEU A 156 2.45 -20.85 0.12
C LEU A 156 1.94 -21.74 1.26
N GLU A 157 2.41 -21.52 2.49
CA GLU A 157 1.96 -22.26 3.68
C GLU A 157 0.48 -22.00 3.99
N ILE A 158 0.04 -20.73 3.88
CA ILE A 158 -1.37 -20.34 4.06
C ILE A 158 -2.25 -21.11 3.07
N ALA A 159 -1.83 -21.20 1.80
CA ALA A 159 -2.58 -21.92 0.78
C ALA A 159 -2.66 -23.43 1.05
N GLU A 160 -1.55 -24.06 1.47
CA GLU A 160 -1.51 -25.47 1.85
C GLU A 160 -2.43 -25.75 3.05
N LYS A 161 -2.35 -24.93 4.12
CA LYS A 161 -3.18 -25.07 5.32
C LYS A 161 -4.64 -24.81 5.06
N HIS A 162 -4.95 -23.86 4.18
CA HIS A 162 -6.33 -23.66 3.73
C HIS A 162 -6.82 -24.88 2.92
N GLY A 163 -5.98 -25.50 2.09
CA GLY A 163 -6.29 -26.75 1.38
C GLY A 163 -6.65 -27.89 2.33
N GLU A 164 -5.82 -28.13 3.35
CA GLU A 164 -6.08 -29.11 4.42
C GLU A 164 -7.43 -28.83 5.11
N TRP A 165 -7.63 -27.58 5.53
CA TRP A 165 -8.86 -27.16 6.20
C TRP A 165 -10.10 -27.34 5.31
N ARG A 166 -10.00 -27.00 4.02
CA ARG A 166 -11.07 -27.13 3.02
C ARG A 166 -11.56 -28.56 2.91
N GLU A 167 -10.65 -29.53 2.82
CA GLU A 167 -11.02 -30.95 2.72
C GLU A 167 -11.76 -31.42 3.97
N ILE A 168 -11.23 -31.08 5.15
CA ILE A 168 -11.84 -31.43 6.44
C ILE A 168 -13.24 -30.83 6.57
N GLU A 169 -13.39 -29.55 6.21
CA GLU A 169 -14.67 -28.86 6.31
C GLU A 169 -15.71 -29.41 5.33
N ALA A 170 -15.29 -29.74 4.10
CA ALA A 170 -16.15 -30.40 3.14
C ALA A 170 -16.68 -31.74 3.65
N ILE A 171 -15.81 -32.58 4.25
CA ILE A 171 -16.22 -33.86 4.85
C ILE A 171 -17.25 -33.65 5.97
N LYS A 172 -17.09 -32.62 6.80
CA LYS A 172 -18.05 -32.30 7.86
C LYS A 172 -19.40 -31.89 7.28
N LEU A 173 -19.41 -31.01 6.28
CA LEU A 173 -20.65 -30.54 5.65
C LEU A 173 -21.37 -31.66 4.90
N SER A 174 -20.66 -32.53 4.19
CA SER A 174 -21.27 -33.67 3.49
C SER A 174 -21.95 -34.66 4.44
N ARG A 175 -21.45 -34.85 5.66
CA ARG A 175 -22.11 -35.71 6.66
C ARG A 175 -23.47 -35.19 7.13
N THR A 176 -23.75 -33.90 6.94
CA THR A 176 -25.03 -33.28 7.30
C THR A 176 -26.09 -33.37 6.19
N HIS A 177 -25.70 -33.71 4.95
CA HIS A 177 -26.59 -33.73 3.79
C HIS A 177 -26.67 -35.14 3.18
N PHE A 178 -27.87 -35.74 3.18
CA PHE A 178 -28.13 -37.14 2.76
C PHE A 178 -28.19 -37.38 1.23
N GLN A 179 -27.28 -36.80 0.44
CA GLN A 179 -27.22 -37.04 -1.01
C GLN A 179 -25.85 -37.57 -1.48
N LYS A 180 -25.78 -38.89 -1.68
CA LYS A 180 -24.56 -39.65 -1.99
C LYS A 180 -23.84 -39.25 -3.29
N VAL A 181 -24.57 -38.81 -4.32
CA VAL A 181 -23.98 -38.41 -5.61
C VAL A 181 -23.29 -37.04 -5.52
N GLN A 182 -23.91 -36.10 -4.80
CA GLN A 182 -23.34 -34.78 -4.53
C GLN A 182 -22.06 -34.92 -3.68
N GLU A 183 -22.08 -35.86 -2.72
CA GLU A 183 -20.95 -36.15 -1.84
C GLU A 183 -19.67 -36.58 -2.58
N ASP A 184 -19.75 -37.43 -3.61
CA ASP A 184 -18.57 -37.86 -4.38
C ASP A 184 -17.97 -36.72 -5.24
N THR A 185 -18.82 -35.89 -5.86
CA THR A 185 -18.36 -34.71 -6.62
C THR A 185 -17.73 -33.66 -5.73
N ASP A 186 -18.31 -33.42 -4.55
CA ASP A 186 -17.80 -32.45 -3.58
C ASP A 186 -16.43 -32.90 -3.07
N ARG A 187 -16.31 -34.18 -2.67
CA ARG A 187 -15.04 -34.77 -2.22
C ARG A 187 -13.94 -34.65 -3.25
N HIS A 188 -14.23 -34.83 -4.55
CA HIS A 188 -13.20 -34.67 -5.58
C HIS A 188 -12.71 -33.22 -5.69
N ARG A 189 -13.63 -32.25 -5.63
CA ARG A 189 -13.34 -30.83 -5.83
C ARG A 189 -12.68 -30.17 -4.62
N THR A 190 -12.95 -30.67 -3.41
CA THR A 190 -12.41 -30.10 -2.16
C THR A 190 -11.18 -30.83 -1.65
N ARG A 191 -10.80 -31.96 -2.27
CA ARG A 191 -9.66 -32.79 -1.88
C ARG A 191 -8.38 -31.96 -1.72
N TYR A 192 -7.67 -32.18 -0.62
CA TYR A 192 -6.35 -31.61 -0.42
C TYR A 192 -5.30 -32.52 -1.07
N ARG A 193 -4.30 -31.90 -1.72
CA ARG A 193 -3.14 -32.61 -2.25
C ARG A 193 -1.91 -31.84 -1.83
N GLN A 194 -1.17 -32.42 -0.88
CA GLN A 194 0.03 -31.83 -0.34
C GLN A 194 1.00 -31.42 -1.45
N GLY A 195 1.44 -30.16 -1.41
CA GLY A 195 2.37 -29.61 -2.39
C GLY A 195 1.74 -29.20 -3.72
N GLN A 196 0.41 -29.25 -3.88
CA GLN A 196 -0.26 -28.96 -5.15
C GLN A 196 -1.24 -27.77 -5.09
N GLU A 197 -1.42 -27.11 -3.94
CA GLU A 197 -2.39 -26.00 -3.82
C GLU A 197 -1.94 -24.76 -4.61
N LYS A 198 -2.71 -24.32 -5.60
CA LYS A 198 -2.38 -23.09 -6.31
C LYS A 198 -2.96 -21.85 -5.61
N VAL A 199 -2.32 -20.71 -5.81
CA VAL A 199 -2.62 -19.45 -5.12
C VAL A 199 -3.41 -18.51 -6.02
N LEU A 200 -4.55 -18.04 -5.52
CA LEU A 200 -5.16 -16.80 -5.99
C LEU A 200 -4.70 -15.66 -5.08
N TYR A 201 -4.21 -14.56 -5.64
CA TYR A 201 -3.63 -13.46 -4.87
C TYR A 201 -3.96 -12.10 -5.50
N TRP A 202 -4.24 -11.12 -4.65
CA TRP A 202 -4.30 -9.72 -5.03
C TRP A 202 -3.38 -8.90 -4.12
N GLY A 203 -2.29 -8.41 -4.69
CA GLY A 203 -1.32 -7.57 -4.00
C GLY A 203 -1.38 -6.15 -4.51
N PHE A 204 -1.36 -5.20 -3.59
CA PHE A 204 -1.32 -3.76 -3.90
C PHE A 204 0.04 -3.19 -3.50
N SER A 205 0.55 -2.22 -4.25
CA SER A 205 1.79 -1.50 -3.88
C SER A 205 2.96 -2.46 -3.66
N TYR A 206 3.68 -2.40 -2.54
CA TYR A 206 4.69 -3.40 -2.15
C TYR A 206 4.18 -4.86 -2.14
N GLY A 207 2.87 -5.09 -1.97
CA GLY A 207 2.25 -6.39 -2.17
C GLY A 207 2.47 -6.96 -3.58
N THR A 208 2.74 -6.11 -4.58
CA THR A 208 3.16 -6.54 -5.93
C THR A 208 4.60 -7.05 -5.98
N TYR A 209 5.48 -6.55 -5.11
CA TYR A 209 6.83 -7.09 -4.93
C TYR A 209 6.77 -8.48 -4.29
N ILE A 210 5.89 -8.68 -3.29
CA ILE A 210 5.58 -10.00 -2.73
C ILE A 210 5.02 -10.94 -3.81
N GLY A 211 4.02 -10.50 -4.58
CA GLY A 211 3.40 -11.32 -5.62
C GLY A 211 4.35 -11.69 -6.76
N SER A 212 5.20 -10.76 -7.19
CA SER A 212 6.22 -11.01 -8.21
C SER A 212 7.28 -11.99 -7.70
N THR A 213 7.70 -11.85 -6.45
CA THR A 213 8.65 -12.78 -5.81
C THR A 213 8.04 -14.17 -5.66
N PHE A 214 6.78 -14.27 -5.23
CA PHE A 214 6.05 -15.54 -5.18
C PHE A 214 5.99 -16.20 -6.55
N ALA A 215 5.62 -15.45 -7.59
CA ALA A 215 5.53 -15.98 -8.96
C ALA A 215 6.87 -16.48 -9.50
N ALA A 216 7.98 -15.82 -9.14
CA ALA A 216 9.32 -16.23 -9.55
C ALA A 216 9.83 -17.45 -8.77
N MET A 217 9.55 -17.53 -7.46
CA MET A 217 9.97 -18.65 -6.60
C MET A 217 9.10 -19.90 -6.76
N TYR A 218 7.80 -19.73 -7.01
CA TYR A 218 6.81 -20.81 -7.07
C TYR A 218 5.92 -20.72 -8.33
N PRO A 219 6.52 -20.72 -9.54
CA PRO A 219 5.78 -20.47 -10.78
C PRO A 219 4.63 -21.47 -11.02
N ASP A 220 4.81 -22.73 -10.62
CA ASP A 220 3.79 -23.78 -10.75
C ASP A 220 2.63 -23.66 -9.77
N ARG A 221 2.75 -22.76 -8.79
CA ARG A 221 1.78 -22.53 -7.72
C ARG A 221 0.92 -21.29 -7.96
N VAL A 222 1.05 -20.66 -9.13
CA VAL A 222 0.25 -19.49 -9.55
C VAL A 222 -1.07 -19.97 -10.17
N GLU A 223 -2.20 -19.68 -9.52
CA GLU A 223 -3.53 -19.84 -10.13
C GLU A 223 -3.96 -18.54 -10.81
N ARG A 224 -4.07 -17.45 -10.03
CA ARG A 224 -4.44 -16.12 -10.54
C ARG A 224 -3.84 -15.05 -9.65
N LEU A 225 -3.01 -14.18 -10.21
CA LEU A 225 -2.38 -13.09 -9.47
C LEU A 225 -2.79 -11.77 -10.11
N VAL A 226 -3.35 -10.86 -9.30
CA VAL A 226 -3.56 -9.46 -9.66
C VAL A 226 -2.55 -8.63 -8.90
N LEU A 227 -1.70 -7.91 -9.62
CA LEU A 227 -0.66 -7.05 -9.06
C LEU A 227 -0.96 -5.60 -9.47
N ASP A 228 -1.42 -4.81 -8.51
CA ASP A 228 -1.97 -3.47 -8.72
C ASP A 228 -1.10 -2.39 -8.03
N GLY A 229 -0.67 -1.37 -8.76
CA GLY A 229 0.36 -0.44 -8.31
C GLY A 229 1.71 -1.14 -8.22
N VAL A 230 2.30 -1.39 -9.39
CA VAL A 230 3.40 -2.34 -9.55
C VAL A 230 4.75 -1.74 -9.17
N VAL A 231 5.44 -2.39 -8.24
CA VAL A 231 6.83 -2.07 -7.85
C VAL A 231 7.81 -2.64 -8.89
N ASP A 232 8.80 -1.85 -9.31
CA ASP A 232 9.92 -2.35 -10.10
C ASP A 232 10.86 -3.18 -9.20
N THR A 233 10.83 -4.50 -9.38
CA THR A 233 11.63 -5.44 -8.56
C THR A 233 13.13 -5.13 -8.54
N ILE A 234 13.68 -4.59 -9.63
CA ILE A 234 15.12 -4.28 -9.74
C ILE A 234 15.44 -2.96 -9.02
N ASP A 235 14.58 -1.96 -9.16
CA ASP A 235 14.75 -0.67 -8.49
C ASP A 235 14.62 -0.83 -6.96
N ASN A 236 13.66 -1.65 -6.53
CA ASN A 236 13.47 -2.02 -5.12
C ASN A 236 14.67 -2.83 -4.58
N GLN A 237 15.17 -3.81 -5.35
CA GLN A 237 16.38 -4.56 -4.96
C GLN A 237 17.58 -3.64 -4.74
N HIS A 238 17.78 -2.62 -5.57
CA HIS A 238 18.90 -1.69 -5.39
C HIS A 238 18.70 -0.70 -4.24
N GLY A 239 17.47 -0.52 -3.73
CA GLY A 239 17.15 0.42 -2.65
C GLY A 239 17.38 1.88 -3.03
N VAL A 240 17.03 2.26 -4.28
CA VAL A 240 17.19 3.64 -4.76
C VAL A 240 15.89 4.31 -5.22
N TRP A 241 14.86 3.53 -5.61
CA TRP A 241 13.49 4.00 -5.89
C TRP A 241 13.39 5.18 -6.88
N TYR A 242 14.34 5.32 -7.81
CA TYR A 242 14.30 6.42 -8.78
C TYR A 242 13.15 6.27 -9.76
N THR A 243 12.82 5.04 -10.12
CA THR A 243 11.77 4.77 -11.10
C THR A 243 10.40 4.93 -10.51
N ASP A 244 10.26 4.80 -9.19
CA ASP A 244 8.99 4.86 -8.47
C ASP A 244 8.38 6.28 -8.44
N LEU A 245 9.17 7.33 -8.65
CA LEU A 245 8.71 8.72 -8.56
C LEU A 245 8.52 9.42 -9.91
N MET A 246 8.69 8.71 -11.03
CA MET A 246 8.69 9.33 -12.36
C MET A 246 7.34 9.93 -12.79
N ASP A 247 6.23 9.48 -12.20
CA ASP A 247 4.88 9.98 -12.48
C ASP A 247 4.30 10.86 -11.34
N THR A 248 5.07 11.14 -10.28
CA THR A 248 4.61 11.99 -9.18
C THR A 248 4.18 13.37 -9.65
N GLU A 249 5.02 14.04 -10.44
CA GLU A 249 4.71 15.40 -10.90
C GLU A 249 3.50 15.41 -11.86
N LYS A 250 3.26 14.33 -12.62
CA LYS A 250 2.01 14.20 -13.42
C LYS A 250 0.77 14.18 -12.53
N THR A 251 0.88 13.61 -11.33
CA THR A 251 -0.20 13.59 -10.33
C THR A 251 -0.40 14.98 -9.74
N MET A 252 0.69 15.70 -9.45
CA MET A 252 0.64 17.09 -8.97
C MET A 252 0.07 18.04 -10.02
N ASP A 253 0.48 17.92 -11.29
CA ASP A 253 -0.09 18.66 -12.42
C ASP A 253 -1.60 18.42 -12.55
N SER A 254 -2.04 17.20 -12.23
CA SER A 254 -3.47 16.88 -12.22
C SER A 254 -4.23 17.63 -11.12
N PHE A 255 -3.62 17.88 -9.95
CA PHE A 255 -4.23 18.72 -8.92
C PHE A 255 -4.47 20.14 -9.43
N TYR A 256 -3.45 20.74 -10.05
CA TYR A 256 -3.55 22.09 -10.61
C TYR A 256 -4.61 22.16 -11.70
N GLN A 257 -4.59 21.19 -12.63
CA GLN A 257 -5.53 21.11 -13.73
C GLN A 257 -6.98 20.94 -13.24
N TYR A 258 -7.24 19.93 -12.42
CA TYR A 258 -8.60 19.66 -11.95
C TYR A 258 -9.16 20.79 -11.09
N CYS A 259 -8.34 21.45 -10.27
CA CYS A 259 -8.76 22.62 -9.51
C CYS A 259 -9.11 23.80 -10.43
N ALA A 260 -8.27 24.07 -11.44
CA ALA A 260 -8.49 25.15 -12.40
C ALA A 260 -9.77 24.92 -13.23
N ASP A 261 -9.96 23.69 -13.72
CA ASP A 261 -11.14 23.28 -14.50
C ASP A 261 -12.43 23.37 -13.67
N ALA A 262 -12.38 23.01 -12.39
CA ALA A 262 -13.52 23.09 -11.49
C ALA A 262 -13.94 24.54 -11.19
N GLY A 263 -12.99 25.47 -11.14
CA GLY A 263 -13.24 26.89 -10.89
C GLY A 263 -13.79 27.18 -9.48
N TYR A 264 -14.05 28.46 -9.20
CA TYR A 264 -14.63 28.90 -7.93
C TYR A 264 -16.17 28.74 -7.95
N PRO A 265 -16.83 28.27 -6.86
CA PRO A 265 -16.28 27.95 -5.54
C PRO A 265 -15.89 26.47 -5.35
N ALA A 266 -15.95 25.63 -6.38
CA ALA A 266 -15.66 24.20 -6.25
C ALA A 266 -14.20 23.93 -5.84
N CYS A 267 -13.26 24.73 -6.34
CA CYS A 267 -11.89 24.79 -5.84
C CYS A 267 -11.61 26.15 -5.18
N ALA A 268 -11.20 26.15 -3.90
CA ALA A 268 -10.90 27.38 -3.15
C ALA A 268 -9.65 28.14 -3.66
N LEU A 269 -8.78 27.46 -4.43
CA LEU A 269 -7.62 28.07 -5.07
C LEU A 269 -7.91 28.66 -6.45
N ALA A 270 -9.12 28.47 -6.96
CA ALA A 270 -9.53 29.07 -8.23
C ALA A 270 -9.78 30.59 -8.07
N ASN A 271 -9.65 31.29 -9.18
CA ASN A 271 -9.97 32.72 -9.29
C ASN A 271 -11.48 32.93 -9.12
N SER A 272 -11.88 33.77 -8.17
CA SER A 272 -13.29 34.10 -7.93
C SER A 272 -13.89 35.02 -9.00
N ASN A 273 -13.05 35.68 -9.80
CA ASN A 273 -13.44 36.75 -10.72
C ASN A 273 -13.37 36.34 -12.20
N GLY A 274 -13.16 35.05 -12.51
CA GLY A 274 -13.07 34.60 -13.90
C GLY A 274 -12.56 33.17 -14.05
N SER A 275 -12.11 32.82 -15.25
CA SER A 275 -11.45 31.54 -15.50
C SER A 275 -10.15 31.44 -14.70
N THR A 276 -9.77 30.20 -14.41
CA THR A 276 -8.53 29.88 -13.71
C THR A 276 -7.64 29.06 -14.64
N GLU A 277 -6.38 29.46 -14.77
CA GLU A 277 -5.37 28.65 -15.44
C GLU A 277 -4.67 27.73 -14.42
N PRO A 278 -4.26 26.51 -14.77
CA PRO A 278 -3.53 25.62 -13.86
C PRO A 278 -2.31 26.27 -13.21
N ALA A 279 -1.55 27.07 -13.97
CA ALA A 279 -0.38 27.80 -13.47
C ALA A 279 -0.70 28.79 -12.33
N TYR A 280 -1.93 29.31 -12.28
CA TYR A 280 -2.37 30.17 -11.18
C TYR A 280 -2.51 29.38 -9.88
N VAL A 281 -3.06 28.16 -9.95
CA VAL A 281 -3.21 27.25 -8.80
C VAL A 281 -1.83 26.76 -8.34
N GLU A 282 -0.96 26.42 -9.28
CA GLU A 282 0.42 26.01 -9.03
C GLU A 282 1.18 27.10 -8.26
N GLN A 283 1.17 28.34 -8.78
CA GLN A 283 1.89 29.45 -8.14
C GLN A 283 1.44 29.71 -6.71
N ARG A 284 0.13 29.67 -6.45
CA ARG A 284 -0.44 29.79 -5.10
C ARG A 284 0.01 28.67 -4.18
N THR A 285 -0.06 27.43 -4.67
CA THR A 285 0.36 26.24 -3.92
C THR A 285 1.83 26.31 -3.52
N LEU A 286 2.72 26.60 -4.48
CA LEU A 286 4.16 26.72 -4.23
C LEU A 286 4.48 27.89 -3.29
N ALA A 287 3.77 29.02 -3.41
CA ALA A 287 3.96 30.16 -2.53
C ALA A 287 3.67 29.82 -1.06
N VAL A 288 2.61 29.04 -0.78
CA VAL A 288 2.29 28.60 0.59
C VAL A 288 3.36 27.65 1.11
N ILE A 289 3.78 26.67 0.32
CA ILE A 289 4.83 25.71 0.73
C ILE A 289 6.11 26.44 1.12
N GLU A 290 6.53 27.44 0.33
CA GLU A 290 7.73 28.21 0.60
C GLU A 290 7.56 29.17 1.78
N ASN A 291 6.41 29.85 1.92
CA ASN A 291 6.16 30.73 3.08
C ASN A 291 6.20 29.94 4.40
N LEU A 292 5.54 28.79 4.47
CA LEU A 292 5.51 27.94 5.67
C LEU A 292 6.90 27.43 6.09
N ARG A 293 7.92 27.55 5.23
CA ARG A 293 9.29 27.18 5.58
C ARG A 293 9.93 28.16 6.55
N TYR A 294 9.60 29.45 6.45
CA TYR A 294 10.17 30.51 7.27
C TYR A 294 9.16 31.02 8.30
N ASP A 295 7.88 31.03 7.95
CA ASP A 295 6.78 31.56 8.74
C ASP A 295 5.67 30.51 8.90
N PRO A 296 5.83 29.52 9.81
CA PRO A 296 4.80 28.52 10.07
C PRO A 296 3.53 29.16 10.63
N VAL A 297 2.37 28.55 10.34
CA VAL A 297 1.08 29.04 10.81
C VAL A 297 0.84 28.63 12.26
N VAL A 298 0.50 29.59 13.11
CA VAL A 298 0.22 29.37 14.53
C VAL A 298 -1.27 29.09 14.74
N VAL A 299 -1.58 28.06 15.52
CA VAL A 299 -2.94 27.72 15.96
C VAL A 299 -2.99 27.85 17.49
N VAL A 300 -3.91 28.67 18.00
CA VAL A 300 -3.97 29.04 19.43
C VAL A 300 -5.02 28.24 20.20
N ASP A 301 -6.18 27.99 19.58
CA ASP A 301 -7.34 27.31 20.17
C ASP A 301 -7.69 26.08 19.30
N PRO A 302 -8.09 24.93 19.88
CA PRO A 302 -8.30 24.66 21.31
C PRO A 302 -7.03 24.38 22.12
N ILE A 303 -5.89 24.18 21.45
CA ILE A 303 -4.57 23.98 22.07
C ILE A 303 -3.49 24.68 21.22
N PRO A 304 -2.35 25.07 21.81
CA PRO A 304 -1.21 25.60 21.05
C PRO A 304 -0.69 24.55 20.07
N GLU A 305 -0.59 24.93 18.80
CA GLU A 305 -0.13 24.08 17.70
C GLU A 305 0.51 24.94 16.61
N VAL A 306 1.37 24.34 15.78
CA VAL A 306 1.99 24.97 14.62
C VAL A 306 1.86 24.09 13.39
N ILE A 307 1.65 24.71 12.22
CA ILE A 307 1.61 24.03 10.93
C ILE A 307 2.80 24.48 10.11
N THR A 308 3.61 23.50 9.72
CA THR A 308 4.89 23.67 9.03
C THR A 308 4.79 23.37 7.54
N SER A 309 5.84 23.73 6.79
CA SER A 309 5.98 23.31 5.39
C SER A 309 6.02 21.79 5.25
N HIS A 310 6.59 21.07 6.23
CA HIS A 310 6.62 19.60 6.20
C HIS A 310 5.21 19.02 6.27
N ASP A 311 4.36 19.56 7.14
CA ASP A 311 2.97 19.11 7.29
C ASP A 311 2.18 19.28 6.00
N LEU A 312 2.30 20.44 5.35
CA LEU A 312 1.64 20.66 4.08
C LEU A 312 2.17 19.71 2.99
N ARG A 313 3.48 19.46 2.93
CA ARG A 313 4.05 18.54 1.94
C ARG A 313 3.63 17.09 2.17
N MET A 314 3.47 16.69 3.43
CA MET A 314 2.90 15.42 3.81
C MET A 314 1.42 15.35 3.39
N LEU A 315 0.61 16.37 3.69
CA LEU A 315 -0.78 16.45 3.22
C LEU A 315 -0.91 16.43 1.68
N ILE A 316 0.02 17.07 0.96
CA ILE A 316 0.12 16.99 -0.51
C ILE A 316 0.37 15.56 -0.92
N PHE A 317 1.38 14.88 -0.36
CA PHE A 317 1.69 13.49 -0.72
C PHE A 317 0.48 12.55 -0.51
N GLN A 318 -0.22 12.68 0.62
CA GLN A 318 -1.47 11.93 0.88
C GLN A 318 -2.56 12.25 -0.13
N SER A 319 -2.62 13.49 -0.60
CA SER A 319 -3.58 13.91 -1.60
C SER A 319 -3.25 13.34 -2.97
N LEU A 320 -1.97 13.26 -3.34
CA LEU A 320 -1.51 12.60 -4.56
C LEU A 320 -1.83 11.10 -4.54
N TYR A 321 -1.78 10.47 -3.37
CA TYR A 321 -2.13 9.05 -3.20
C TYR A 321 -3.60 8.76 -3.57
N LYS A 322 -4.52 9.66 -3.20
CA LYS A 322 -5.98 9.52 -3.40
C LYS A 322 -6.63 10.83 -3.91
N PRO A 323 -6.39 11.21 -5.18
CA PRO A 323 -6.79 12.50 -5.74
C PRO A 323 -8.28 12.81 -5.62
N VAL A 324 -9.15 11.85 -5.97
CA VAL A 324 -10.60 12.05 -6.01
C VAL A 324 -11.15 12.46 -4.64
N ARG A 325 -10.58 11.88 -3.57
CA ARG A 325 -10.97 12.17 -2.19
C ARG A 325 -10.35 13.45 -1.64
N MET A 326 -9.08 13.69 -1.94
CA MET A 326 -8.29 14.64 -1.17
C MET A 326 -8.03 15.96 -1.88
N PHE A 327 -8.10 16.05 -3.21
CA PHE A 327 -7.83 17.31 -3.91
C PHE A 327 -8.77 18.46 -3.48
N PRO A 328 -10.09 18.26 -3.30
CA PRO A 328 -10.95 19.32 -2.76
C PRO A 328 -10.53 19.76 -1.35
N THR A 329 -10.16 18.82 -0.49
CA THR A 329 -9.68 19.09 0.87
C THR A 329 -8.36 19.84 0.85
N LEU A 330 -7.41 19.42 0.01
CA LEU A 330 -6.10 20.05 -0.15
C LEU A 330 -6.24 21.49 -0.64
N ALA A 331 -7.10 21.75 -1.63
CA ALA A 331 -7.35 23.10 -2.12
C ALA A 331 -7.88 24.03 -1.02
N ASN A 332 -8.79 23.53 -0.17
CA ASN A 332 -9.28 24.29 0.98
C ASN A 332 -8.18 24.54 2.00
N ILE A 333 -7.39 23.52 2.35
CA ILE A 333 -6.27 23.65 3.29
C ILE A 333 -5.27 24.71 2.82
N ILE A 334 -4.86 24.67 1.56
CA ILE A 334 -3.91 25.66 1.02
C ILE A 334 -4.54 27.06 1.10
N ALA A 335 -5.81 27.23 0.74
CA ALA A 335 -6.50 28.53 0.79
C ALA A 335 -6.73 29.06 2.22
N GLU A 336 -6.85 28.18 3.21
CA GLU A 336 -6.93 28.53 4.64
C GLU A 336 -5.54 28.96 5.16
N LEU A 337 -4.49 28.21 4.81
CA LEU A 337 -3.12 28.51 5.18
C LEU A 337 -2.62 29.83 4.56
N GLU A 338 -3.03 30.18 3.33
CA GLU A 338 -2.76 31.50 2.74
C GLU A 338 -3.30 32.67 3.58
N LYS A 339 -4.35 32.43 4.38
CA LYS A 339 -4.97 33.43 5.26
C LYS A 339 -4.43 33.37 6.68
N GLY A 340 -3.48 32.49 6.96
CA GLY A 340 -2.96 32.22 8.30
C GLY A 340 -3.89 31.39 9.18
N ASP A 341 -4.85 30.67 8.61
CA ASP A 341 -5.72 29.75 9.35
C ASP A 341 -5.21 28.31 9.20
N GLY A 342 -4.66 27.76 10.27
CA GLY A 342 -4.15 26.39 10.33
C GLY A 342 -5.11 25.41 11.01
N SER A 343 -6.32 25.83 11.38
CA SER A 343 -7.19 25.08 12.31
C SER A 343 -7.53 23.67 11.80
N LYS A 344 -7.83 23.54 10.50
CA LYS A 344 -8.13 22.25 9.87
C LYS A 344 -6.89 21.37 9.73
N SER A 345 -5.78 21.95 9.31
CA SER A 345 -4.49 21.26 9.23
C SER A 345 -4.07 20.73 10.61
N ALA A 346 -4.22 21.52 11.67
CA ALA A 346 -3.92 21.08 13.04
C ALA A 346 -4.76 19.88 13.48
N GLN A 347 -6.04 19.84 13.13
CA GLN A 347 -6.89 18.69 13.41
C GLN A 347 -6.41 17.43 12.67
N MET A 348 -6.04 17.57 11.40
CA MET A 348 -5.52 16.47 10.57
C MET A 348 -4.15 15.99 11.01
N MET A 349 -3.30 16.90 11.50
CA MET A 349 -1.92 16.63 11.91
C MET A 349 -1.78 16.16 13.36
N LYS A 350 -2.84 16.29 14.16
CA LYS A 350 -2.88 15.84 15.56
C LYS A 350 -2.31 14.42 15.80
N PRO A 351 -2.57 13.39 14.96
CA PRO A 351 -1.99 12.06 15.17
C PRO A 351 -0.46 12.00 15.11
N TYR A 352 0.20 13.01 14.52
CA TYR A 352 1.66 13.07 14.35
C TYR A 352 2.32 14.08 15.28
N HIS A 353 1.58 15.09 15.74
CA HIS A 353 2.11 16.13 16.64
C HIS A 353 1.86 15.79 18.12
N SER A 354 1.01 14.80 18.41
CA SER A 354 0.60 14.48 19.79
C SER A 354 0.75 13.00 20.15
N LEU A 355 1.07 12.76 21.42
CA LEU A 355 1.06 11.41 21.99
C LEU A 355 -0.39 10.94 22.19
N SER A 356 -0.66 9.69 21.81
CA SER A 356 -1.93 9.03 22.10
C SER A 356 -1.75 7.96 23.17
N CYS A 357 -2.37 8.15 24.34
CA CYS A 357 -2.40 7.15 25.41
C CYS A 357 -3.44 6.04 25.20
N ARG A 358 -4.30 6.12 24.16
CA ARG A 358 -5.44 5.20 24.01
C ARG A 358 -5.04 3.90 23.34
N THR A 359 -5.31 2.78 24.01
CA THR A 359 -5.23 1.41 23.48
C THR A 359 -6.45 0.98 22.65
N THR A 360 -7.50 1.80 22.50
CA THR A 360 -8.81 1.33 22.00
C THR A 360 -9.57 2.28 21.05
N SER A 361 -8.94 2.97 20.10
CA SER A 361 -9.75 3.47 18.96
C SER A 361 -9.10 3.51 17.60
N VAL A 362 -7.79 3.25 17.47
CA VAL A 362 -7.17 2.98 16.18
C VAL A 362 -5.96 2.09 16.42
N ASP A 363 -6.11 0.80 16.16
CA ASP A 363 -4.94 -0.07 15.99
C ASP A 363 -4.08 0.54 14.86
N PRO A 364 -2.77 0.82 15.05
CA PRO A 364 -1.94 1.40 14.00
C PRO A 364 -2.05 0.46 12.79
N VAL A 365 -2.49 0.94 11.63
CA VAL A 365 -2.68 0.09 10.44
C VAL A 365 -1.36 -0.29 9.76
N PHE A 366 -0.26 0.27 10.27
CA PHE A 366 1.05 0.28 9.67
C PHE A 366 2.15 0.23 10.74
N ASP A 367 3.13 -0.64 10.58
CA ASP A 367 4.27 -0.81 11.52
C ASP A 367 5.56 -0.27 10.89
N ILE A 368 5.98 0.94 11.31
CA ILE A 368 7.10 1.70 10.70
C ILE A 368 8.45 1.03 10.95
N ASP A 369 8.64 0.41 12.12
CA ASP A 369 9.87 -0.34 12.41
C ASP A 369 10.00 -1.58 11.52
N ALA A 370 8.88 -2.24 11.23
CA ALA A 370 8.84 -3.37 10.31
C ALA A 370 9.08 -2.93 8.87
N GLU A 371 8.46 -1.84 8.43
CA GLU A 371 8.72 -1.23 7.11
C GLU A 371 10.22 -1.01 6.89
N MET A 372 10.88 -0.29 7.81
CA MET A 372 12.31 -0.01 7.73
C MET A 372 13.12 -1.30 7.63
N ALA A 373 12.94 -2.23 8.57
CA ALA A 373 13.74 -3.47 8.59
C ALA A 373 13.52 -4.33 7.34
N ILE A 374 12.29 -4.40 6.83
CA ILE A 374 11.95 -5.17 5.64
C ILE A 374 12.58 -4.53 4.39
N LEU A 375 12.37 -3.23 4.16
CA LEU A 375 12.96 -2.53 3.01
C LEU A 375 14.49 -2.65 3.01
N CYS A 376 15.13 -2.45 4.16
CA CYS A 376 16.58 -2.49 4.26
C CYS A 376 17.18 -3.90 4.18
N THR A 377 16.40 -4.94 4.44
CA THR A 377 16.85 -6.34 4.30
C THR A 377 16.50 -6.95 2.95
N ASP A 378 15.49 -6.45 2.26
CA ASP A 378 15.18 -6.79 0.87
C ASP A 378 16.09 -6.09 -0.15
N ALA A 379 16.61 -4.91 0.18
CA ALA A 379 17.52 -4.17 -0.68
C ALA A 379 18.99 -4.57 -0.49
N ASP A 380 19.82 -4.37 -1.52
CA ASP A 380 21.27 -4.47 -1.49
C ASP A 380 21.89 -3.66 -0.35
N ASP A 381 23.03 -4.13 0.16
CA ASP A 381 23.69 -3.52 1.31
C ASP A 381 24.07 -2.06 1.03
N GLN A 382 23.45 -1.12 1.75
CA GLN A 382 23.68 0.31 1.61
C GLN A 382 24.72 0.87 2.60
N THR A 383 25.26 0.06 3.53
CA THR A 383 26.03 0.55 4.69
C THR A 383 27.40 1.15 4.35
N SER A 384 27.91 0.87 3.16
CA SER A 384 29.13 1.52 2.65
C SER A 384 28.89 2.95 2.17
N THR A 385 27.62 3.39 2.03
CA THR A 385 27.28 4.72 1.50
C THR A 385 27.67 5.81 2.49
N ASN A 386 28.52 6.74 2.08
CA ASN A 386 28.90 7.88 2.92
C ASN A 386 27.96 9.09 2.73
N ARG A 387 28.15 10.13 3.57
CA ARG A 387 27.32 11.34 3.55
C ARG A 387 27.31 12.06 2.19
N THR A 388 28.44 12.13 1.51
CA THR A 388 28.57 12.84 0.23
C THR A 388 27.86 12.09 -0.89
N GLU A 389 27.98 10.77 -0.91
CA GLU A 389 27.27 9.90 -1.85
C GLU A 389 25.76 9.98 -1.62
N PHE A 390 25.31 9.93 -0.36
CA PHE A 390 23.91 10.09 -0.04
C PHE A 390 23.38 11.48 -0.41
N ALA A 391 24.12 12.57 -0.15
CA ALA A 391 23.71 13.91 -0.55
C ALA A 391 23.55 14.04 -2.08
N SER A 392 24.44 13.40 -2.84
CA SER A 392 24.35 13.33 -4.31
C SER A 392 23.10 12.57 -4.77
N PHE A 393 22.80 11.44 -4.12
CA PHE A 393 21.57 10.69 -4.34
C PHE A 393 20.33 11.53 -4.00
N ALA A 394 20.29 12.15 -2.82
CA ALA A 394 19.18 12.97 -2.35
C ALA A 394 18.89 14.11 -3.34
N THR A 395 19.95 14.78 -3.83
CA THR A 395 19.81 15.82 -4.86
C THR A 395 19.16 15.27 -6.13
N ARG A 396 19.60 14.09 -6.59
CA ARG A 396 19.08 13.48 -7.81
C ARG A 396 17.62 13.04 -7.66
N ILE A 397 17.24 12.40 -6.55
CA ILE A 397 15.85 11.95 -6.36
C ILE A 397 14.88 13.12 -6.17
N MET A 398 15.32 14.21 -5.51
CA MET A 398 14.56 15.47 -5.45
C MET A 398 14.46 16.18 -6.81
N GLN A 399 15.38 15.93 -7.75
CA GLN A 399 15.22 16.40 -9.14
C GLN A 399 14.22 15.56 -9.94
N VAL A 400 14.10 14.26 -9.63
CA VAL A 400 13.11 13.37 -10.26
C VAL A 400 11.70 13.73 -9.79
N SER A 401 11.52 13.93 -8.49
CA SER A 401 10.28 14.49 -7.92
C SER A 401 10.61 15.59 -6.93
N PRO A 402 10.46 16.87 -7.33
CA PRO A 402 10.53 18.00 -6.41
C PRO A 402 9.46 17.95 -5.32
N THR A 403 8.30 17.33 -5.61
CA THR A 403 7.19 17.31 -4.65
C THR A 403 7.48 16.38 -3.47
N ILE A 404 7.95 15.13 -3.70
CA ILE A 404 8.09 14.11 -2.64
C ILE A 404 9.44 13.38 -2.61
N GLY A 405 10.40 13.75 -3.46
CA GLY A 405 11.68 13.04 -3.56
C GLY A 405 12.50 13.01 -2.27
N ASP A 406 12.35 14.01 -1.40
CA ASP A 406 13.00 14.04 -0.08
C ASP A 406 12.37 13.07 0.94
N ILE A 407 11.06 12.83 0.87
CA ILE A 407 10.36 11.80 1.66
C ILE A 407 10.98 10.42 1.35
N PHE A 408 11.13 10.11 0.07
CA PHE A 408 11.75 8.84 -0.37
C PHE A 408 13.26 8.80 -0.09
N ALA A 409 13.95 9.94 -0.14
CA ALA A 409 15.35 9.99 0.23
C ALA A 409 15.58 9.61 1.70
N ALA A 410 14.66 9.98 2.60
CA ALA A 410 14.72 9.60 4.01
C ALA A 410 14.62 8.08 4.23
N ILE A 411 13.85 7.36 3.42
CA ILE A 411 13.77 5.89 3.45
C ILE A 411 15.16 5.28 3.24
N ARG A 412 15.87 5.71 2.18
CA ARG A 412 17.23 5.21 1.91
C ARG A 412 18.21 5.55 3.03
N MET A 413 18.10 6.73 3.65
CA MET A 413 18.97 7.13 4.76
C MET A 413 18.91 6.14 5.92
N GLN A 414 17.72 5.62 6.25
CA GLN A 414 17.56 4.63 7.32
C GLN A 414 18.34 3.34 7.00
N CYS A 415 18.30 2.87 5.75
CA CYS A 415 18.98 1.65 5.32
C CYS A 415 20.51 1.73 5.29
N ILE A 416 21.08 2.93 5.08
CA ILE A 416 22.53 3.15 5.22
C ILE A 416 23.01 2.82 6.63
N HIS A 417 22.15 3.03 7.63
CA HIS A 417 22.47 2.84 9.03
C HIS A 417 21.92 1.56 9.64
N TYR A 418 21.41 0.65 8.81
CA TYR A 418 20.86 -0.63 9.25
C TYR A 418 21.79 -1.77 8.81
N PRO A 419 22.75 -2.20 9.67
CA PRO A 419 23.73 -3.22 9.31
C PRO A 419 23.21 -4.66 9.39
N LEU A 420 22.04 -4.89 9.98
CA LEU A 420 21.46 -6.22 10.05
C LEU A 420 21.05 -6.71 8.66
N ARG A 421 21.46 -7.94 8.33
CA ARG A 421 21.14 -8.61 7.06
C ARG A 421 20.27 -9.84 7.31
N ALA A 422 19.48 -10.17 6.31
CA ALA A 422 18.60 -11.34 6.35
C ALA A 422 19.36 -12.65 6.22
N GLN A 423 18.85 -13.71 6.85
CA GLN A 423 19.35 -15.07 6.66
C GLN A 423 19.11 -15.61 5.25
N TYR A 424 18.01 -15.17 4.63
CA TYR A 424 17.71 -15.47 3.24
C TYR A 424 17.02 -14.29 2.58
N ARG A 425 17.41 -14.05 1.34
CA ARG A 425 16.84 -13.02 0.46
C ARG A 425 16.80 -13.56 -0.96
N TYR A 426 15.69 -13.32 -1.65
CA TYR A 426 15.59 -13.66 -3.06
C TYR A 426 16.20 -12.52 -3.89
N ASN A 427 17.27 -12.82 -4.63
CA ASN A 427 18.03 -11.85 -5.44
C ASN A 427 17.66 -11.88 -6.93
N GLY A 428 16.49 -12.43 -7.25
CA GLY A 428 16.08 -12.67 -8.62
C GLY A 428 16.73 -13.91 -9.27
N PRO A 429 16.58 -14.05 -10.59
CA PRO A 429 15.83 -13.16 -11.47
C PRO A 429 14.31 -13.30 -11.27
N TRP A 430 13.56 -12.19 -11.24
CA TRP A 430 12.08 -12.21 -11.25
C TRP A 430 11.51 -12.56 -12.63
N GLU A 431 12.08 -13.57 -13.29
CA GLU A 431 11.71 -14.02 -14.62
C GLU A 431 11.23 -15.48 -14.54
N ALA A 432 9.97 -15.72 -14.93
CA ALA A 432 9.40 -17.06 -14.89
C ALA A 432 8.28 -17.24 -15.91
N SER A 433 8.07 -18.49 -16.33
CA SER A 433 6.83 -18.94 -16.97
C SER A 433 5.96 -19.54 -15.87
N THR A 434 4.92 -18.83 -15.45
CA THR A 434 4.00 -19.30 -14.42
C THR A 434 2.98 -20.29 -15.00
N SER A 435 2.39 -21.11 -14.12
CA SER A 435 1.30 -22.05 -14.46
C SER A 435 0.13 -21.36 -15.16
N ASN A 436 -0.17 -20.14 -14.75
CA ASN A 436 -1.19 -19.29 -15.35
C ASN A 436 -0.65 -17.85 -15.49
N PRO A 437 -1.02 -17.12 -16.56
CA PRO A 437 -0.68 -15.71 -16.73
C PRO A 437 -1.14 -14.79 -15.59
N ILE A 438 -0.41 -13.71 -15.36
CA ILE A 438 -0.68 -12.71 -14.29
C ILE A 438 -1.34 -11.46 -14.89
N LEU A 439 -2.21 -10.81 -14.12
CA LEU A 439 -2.77 -9.49 -14.43
C LEU A 439 -2.00 -8.41 -13.68
N PHE A 440 -1.35 -7.50 -14.41
CA PHE A 440 -0.72 -6.30 -13.87
C PHE A 440 -1.62 -5.09 -14.11
N ILE A 441 -1.74 -4.21 -13.11
CA ILE A 441 -2.53 -2.97 -13.21
C ILE A 441 -1.64 -1.78 -12.86
N GLY A 442 -1.68 -0.74 -13.69
CA GLY A 442 -0.98 0.52 -13.44
C GLY A 442 -1.81 1.73 -13.82
N ASN A 443 -1.66 2.81 -13.07
CA ASN A 443 -2.32 4.08 -13.37
C ASN A 443 -1.42 4.97 -14.21
N THR A 444 -2.00 5.76 -15.13
CA THR A 444 -1.24 6.67 -16.01
C THR A 444 -0.49 7.76 -15.27
N LYS A 445 -0.91 8.07 -14.03
CA LYS A 445 -0.29 9.07 -13.16
C LYS A 445 -0.30 8.56 -11.70
N ASP A 446 0.39 7.45 -11.47
CA ASP A 446 0.59 6.91 -10.11
C ASP A 446 1.80 7.61 -9.45
N PRO A 447 1.64 8.23 -8.27
CA PRO A 447 2.72 9.00 -7.67
C PRO A 447 3.86 8.17 -7.06
N VAL A 448 3.69 6.86 -6.88
CA VAL A 448 4.69 5.99 -6.23
C VAL A 448 4.98 4.68 -6.97
N THR A 449 4.12 4.25 -7.89
CA THR A 449 4.34 3.06 -8.73
C THR A 449 3.91 3.32 -10.17
N PRO A 450 4.71 4.06 -10.96
CA PRO A 450 4.32 4.53 -12.28
C PRO A 450 4.01 3.37 -13.23
N SER A 451 3.05 3.60 -14.14
CA SER A 451 2.56 2.58 -15.08
C SER A 451 3.64 1.83 -15.86
N ILE A 452 4.80 2.46 -16.09
CA ILE A 452 5.94 1.80 -16.76
C ILE A 452 6.42 0.55 -16.01
N ASN A 453 6.30 0.52 -14.69
CA ASN A 453 6.67 -0.62 -13.86
C ASN A 453 5.79 -1.84 -14.16
N ALA A 454 4.48 -1.65 -14.38
CA ALA A 454 3.57 -2.72 -14.78
C ALA A 454 4.02 -3.38 -16.10
N PHE A 455 4.40 -2.57 -17.10
CA PHE A 455 4.93 -3.09 -18.36
C PHE A 455 6.28 -3.78 -18.23
N LYS A 456 7.20 -3.25 -17.39
CA LYS A 456 8.49 -3.89 -17.12
C LYS A 456 8.30 -5.27 -16.49
N MET A 457 7.45 -5.37 -15.47
CA MET A 457 7.24 -6.61 -14.74
C MET A 457 6.45 -7.65 -15.56
N ALA A 458 5.45 -7.23 -16.34
CA ALA A 458 4.72 -8.12 -17.24
C ALA A 458 5.61 -8.76 -18.32
N LYS A 459 6.69 -8.10 -18.74
CA LYS A 459 7.69 -8.69 -19.65
C LYS A 459 8.50 -9.81 -19.00
N ARG A 460 8.74 -9.73 -17.70
CA ARG A 460 9.54 -10.71 -16.95
C ARG A 460 8.73 -11.96 -16.60
N LEU A 461 7.45 -11.79 -16.27
CA LEU A 461 6.53 -12.87 -15.93
C LEU A 461 5.67 -13.22 -17.16
N LYS A 462 6.12 -14.23 -17.93
CA LYS A 462 5.68 -14.46 -19.32
C LYS A 462 4.18 -14.70 -19.45
N ASN A 463 3.65 -14.37 -20.64
CA ASN A 463 2.23 -14.49 -21.03
C ASN A 463 1.24 -13.62 -20.23
N SER A 464 1.74 -12.80 -19.31
CA SER A 464 0.94 -11.86 -18.52
C SER A 464 0.45 -10.66 -19.34
N SER A 465 -0.59 -9.99 -18.86
CA SER A 465 -1.14 -8.78 -19.50
C SER A 465 -1.13 -7.59 -18.55
N VAL A 466 -1.14 -6.40 -19.14
CA VAL A 466 -1.20 -5.12 -18.43
C VAL A 466 -2.53 -4.46 -18.74
N LEU A 467 -3.22 -4.05 -17.67
CA LEU A 467 -4.35 -3.14 -17.71
C LEU A 467 -3.90 -1.76 -17.27
N ILE A 468 -4.20 -0.73 -18.05
CA ILE A 468 -3.94 0.65 -17.64
C ILE A 468 -5.25 1.31 -17.22
N GLN A 469 -5.24 1.98 -16.06
CA GLN A 469 -6.29 2.90 -15.69
C GLN A 469 -5.83 4.34 -15.94
N ASN A 470 -6.62 5.10 -16.70
CA ASN A 470 -6.29 6.48 -17.06
C ASN A 470 -6.66 7.46 -15.93
N SER A 471 -6.08 7.28 -14.75
CA SER A 471 -6.33 8.09 -13.57
C SER A 471 -5.05 8.55 -12.90
N ALA A 472 -5.20 9.60 -12.10
CA ALA A 472 -4.21 9.99 -11.11
C ALA A 472 -4.42 9.22 -9.80
N GLY A 473 -3.33 8.95 -9.09
CA GLY A 473 -3.33 8.33 -7.77
C GLY A 473 -2.78 6.91 -7.73
N HIS A 474 -2.59 6.40 -6.51
CA HIS A 474 -1.88 5.16 -6.28
C HIS A 474 -2.77 3.92 -6.34
N CYS A 475 -2.38 2.93 -7.15
CA CYS A 475 -3.18 1.74 -7.47
C CYS A 475 -4.53 2.06 -8.15
N SER A 476 -5.17 1.06 -8.75
CA SER A 476 -6.47 1.25 -9.41
C SER A 476 -7.59 1.69 -8.45
N LEU A 477 -7.39 1.53 -7.15
CA LEU A 477 -8.31 1.95 -6.09
C LEU A 477 -8.34 3.48 -5.87
N ALA A 478 -7.42 4.25 -6.45
CA ALA A 478 -7.41 5.71 -6.28
C ALA A 478 -8.55 6.44 -7.00
N ALA A 479 -9.15 5.79 -8.00
CA ALA A 479 -10.33 6.28 -8.71
C ALA A 479 -11.16 5.09 -9.21
N TYR A 480 -12.47 5.15 -9.00
CA TYR A 480 -13.38 4.12 -9.49
C TYR A 480 -13.39 4.08 -11.02
N SER A 481 -13.25 2.85 -11.53
CA SER A 481 -13.52 2.51 -12.92
C SER A 481 -14.27 1.19 -12.97
N GLU A 482 -15.49 1.22 -13.48
CA GLU A 482 -16.30 0.03 -13.74
C GLU A 482 -15.62 -0.86 -14.78
N CYS A 483 -14.96 -0.26 -15.78
CA CYS A 483 -14.14 -0.97 -16.76
C CYS A 483 -13.02 -1.78 -16.06
N THR A 484 -12.24 -1.15 -15.17
CA THR A 484 -11.17 -1.84 -14.43
C THR A 484 -11.73 -2.95 -13.55
N THR A 485 -12.80 -2.64 -12.80
CA THR A 485 -13.49 -3.59 -11.93
C THR A 485 -13.97 -4.82 -12.70
N GLN A 486 -14.55 -4.64 -13.88
CA GLN A 486 -15.01 -5.74 -14.72
C GLN A 486 -13.87 -6.63 -15.20
N HIS A 487 -12.72 -6.06 -15.56
CA HIS A 487 -11.54 -6.85 -15.93
C HIS A 487 -10.98 -7.64 -14.76
N VAL A 488 -10.89 -7.04 -13.57
CA VAL A 488 -10.45 -7.75 -12.35
C VAL A 488 -11.40 -8.89 -12.01
N ARG A 489 -12.71 -8.63 -12.00
CA ARG A 489 -13.75 -9.66 -11.77
C ARG A 489 -13.61 -10.79 -12.78
N ARG A 490 -13.60 -10.47 -14.08
CA ARG A 490 -13.48 -11.45 -15.16
C ARG A 490 -12.23 -12.31 -15.02
N TYR A 491 -11.09 -11.70 -14.70
CA TYR A 491 -9.85 -12.43 -14.48
C TYR A 491 -9.98 -13.42 -13.30
N PHE A 492 -10.51 -13.01 -12.15
CA PHE A 492 -10.74 -13.95 -11.03
C PHE A 492 -11.76 -15.05 -11.36
N GLN A 493 -12.80 -14.74 -12.13
CA GLN A 493 -13.86 -15.66 -12.51
C GLN A 493 -13.38 -16.74 -13.50
N THR A 494 -12.63 -16.36 -14.52
CA THR A 494 -12.33 -17.24 -15.67
C THR A 494 -10.83 -17.37 -15.98
N GLY A 495 -9.99 -16.47 -15.49
CA GLY A 495 -8.59 -16.32 -15.90
C GLY A 495 -8.41 -15.52 -17.20
N GLU A 496 -9.47 -14.95 -17.75
CA GLU A 496 -9.42 -14.13 -18.96
C GLU A 496 -8.71 -12.80 -18.67
N LEU A 497 -7.61 -12.56 -19.39
CA LEU A 497 -6.84 -11.32 -19.34
C LEU A 497 -7.42 -10.25 -20.26
N PRO A 498 -7.23 -8.96 -19.94
CA PRO A 498 -7.58 -7.89 -20.86
C PRO A 498 -6.79 -7.99 -22.17
N PRO A 499 -7.39 -7.59 -23.31
CA PRO A 499 -6.67 -7.42 -24.56
C PRO A 499 -5.41 -6.55 -24.40
N ALA A 500 -4.41 -6.76 -25.25
CA ALA A 500 -3.22 -5.92 -25.25
C ALA A 500 -3.58 -4.43 -25.42
N ASN A 501 -2.89 -3.56 -24.68
CA ASN A 501 -3.10 -2.10 -24.68
C ASN A 501 -4.49 -1.65 -24.18
N THR A 502 -5.19 -2.47 -23.40
CA THR A 502 -6.46 -2.05 -22.77
C THR A 502 -6.21 -0.90 -21.79
N THR A 503 -6.95 0.18 -21.98
CA THR A 503 -6.97 1.34 -21.07
C THR A 503 -8.39 1.63 -20.64
N CYS A 504 -8.64 1.60 -19.34
CA CYS A 504 -9.92 1.94 -18.73
C CYS A 504 -9.93 3.42 -18.31
N GLN A 505 -11.05 4.11 -18.55
CA GLN A 505 -11.26 5.47 -18.07
C GLN A 505 -11.86 5.43 -16.65
N PRO A 506 -11.52 6.41 -15.80
CA PRO A 506 -12.18 6.53 -14.51
C PRO A 506 -13.61 7.06 -14.70
N ASP A 507 -14.54 6.56 -13.89
CA ASP A 507 -15.93 7.03 -13.83
C ASP A 507 -16.09 8.19 -12.83
N GLU A 508 -15.02 8.55 -12.14
CA GLU A 508 -14.96 9.69 -11.23
C GLU A 508 -13.71 10.53 -11.45
N ILE A 509 -13.84 11.83 -11.23
CA ILE A 509 -12.73 12.79 -11.25
C ILE A 509 -12.78 13.67 -10.00
N PRO A 510 -11.64 14.22 -9.56
CA PRO A 510 -11.62 15.18 -8.46
C PRO A 510 -12.56 16.37 -8.73
N PHE A 511 -13.11 16.96 -7.65
CA PHE A 511 -14.02 18.12 -7.67
C PHE A 511 -15.40 17.91 -8.34
N ALA A 512 -15.65 16.81 -9.06
CA ALA A 512 -16.93 16.57 -9.74
C ALA A 512 -18.03 15.96 -8.84
N LEU A 513 -17.67 15.37 -7.70
CA LEU A 513 -18.62 14.74 -6.78
C LEU A 513 -19.28 15.79 -5.89
N GLY A 514 -20.44 16.30 -6.29
CA GLY A 514 -21.34 17.02 -5.38
C GLY A 514 -21.83 16.10 -4.25
N LYS A 515 -22.14 16.67 -3.07
CA LYS A 515 -22.66 15.92 -1.90
C LYS A 515 -23.91 15.08 -2.22
N ASP A 516 -24.66 15.46 -3.26
CA ASP A 516 -25.93 14.85 -3.68
C ASP A 516 -25.85 14.00 -4.97
N ALA A 517 -24.64 13.72 -5.48
CA ALA A 517 -24.51 12.91 -6.70
C ALA A 517 -25.03 11.48 -6.46
N VAL A 518 -25.95 11.00 -7.32
CA VAL A 518 -26.47 9.63 -7.25
C VAL A 518 -25.35 8.66 -7.61
N ARG A 519 -24.86 7.94 -6.60
CA ARG A 519 -23.81 6.93 -6.76
C ARG A 519 -24.42 5.56 -6.99
N THR A 520 -23.80 4.77 -7.85
CA THR A 520 -24.14 3.35 -7.93
C THR A 520 -23.68 2.64 -6.66
N ALA A 521 -24.26 1.46 -6.38
CA ALA A 521 -23.80 0.63 -5.26
C ALA A 521 -22.33 0.22 -5.42
N ALA A 522 -21.91 -0.09 -6.65
CA ALA A 522 -20.54 -0.45 -6.98
C ALA A 522 -19.56 0.72 -6.74
N HIS A 523 -19.96 1.94 -7.12
CA HIS A 523 -19.19 3.14 -6.82
C HIS A 523 -19.03 3.33 -5.31
N THR A 524 -20.13 3.22 -4.54
CA THR A 524 -20.09 3.36 -3.08
C THR A 524 -19.17 2.33 -2.42
N GLN A 525 -19.24 1.07 -2.86
CA GLN A 525 -18.36 0.01 -2.38
C GLN A 525 -16.89 0.26 -2.72
N HIS A 526 -16.59 0.75 -3.93
CA HIS A 526 -15.23 1.12 -4.30
C HIS A 526 -14.68 2.21 -3.38
N MET A 527 -15.47 3.23 -3.04
CA MET A 527 -15.05 4.28 -2.13
C MET A 527 -14.64 3.74 -0.76
N GLU A 528 -15.37 2.76 -0.22
CA GLU A 528 -15.04 2.14 1.08
C GLU A 528 -13.71 1.35 1.01
N ILE A 529 -13.42 0.69 -0.13
CA ILE A 529 -12.14 0.00 -0.36
C ILE A 529 -11.01 1.01 -0.47
N ALA A 530 -11.19 2.06 -1.27
CA ALA A 530 -10.22 3.12 -1.47
C ALA A 530 -9.87 3.81 -0.14
N ASP A 531 -10.89 4.08 0.67
CA ASP A 531 -10.75 4.64 2.01
C ASP A 531 -9.91 3.72 2.92
N ALA A 532 -10.23 2.43 2.97
CA ALA A 532 -9.46 1.45 3.74
C ALA A 532 -8.02 1.31 3.24
N PHE A 533 -7.80 1.27 1.92
CA PHE A 533 -6.48 1.17 1.29
C PHE A 533 -5.63 2.41 1.54
N SER A 534 -6.24 3.59 1.59
CA SER A 534 -5.52 4.86 1.70
C SER A 534 -4.76 5.05 3.02
N GLU A 535 -5.11 4.31 4.07
CA GLU A 535 -4.38 4.37 5.34
C GLU A 535 -3.04 3.60 5.31
N PHE A 536 -2.71 2.93 4.19
CA PHE A 536 -1.47 2.17 4.01
C PHE A 536 -0.37 2.93 3.25
N GLY A 537 -0.60 4.19 2.85
CA GLY A 537 0.41 5.04 2.20
C GLY A 537 1.41 5.64 3.20
N LEU A 538 2.64 5.11 3.23
CA LEU A 538 3.80 5.54 4.05
C LEU A 538 3.45 6.13 5.43
N GLY A 539 2.76 5.34 6.26
CA GLY A 539 2.60 5.63 7.68
C GLY A 539 1.72 6.84 8.04
N MET A 540 1.00 7.44 7.08
CA MET A 540 0.12 8.57 7.34
C MET A 540 -1.38 8.22 7.29
N ARG A 541 -2.06 8.36 8.43
CA ARG A 541 -3.51 8.44 8.59
C ARG A 541 -4.06 9.87 8.68
N VAL A 542 -5.04 10.20 7.85
CA VAL A 542 -5.90 11.38 8.05
C VAL A 542 -7.31 10.88 8.42
N PRO A 543 -7.89 11.27 9.57
CA PRO A 543 -9.25 10.88 9.97
C PRO A 543 -10.28 11.35 8.93
N MET A 544 -11.01 10.41 8.32
CA MET A 544 -12.01 10.72 7.27
C MET A 544 -13.36 11.21 7.82
N ASP A 545 -13.64 10.95 9.09
CA ASP A 545 -14.83 11.45 9.81
C ASP A 545 -14.82 12.97 10.02
N GLN A 546 -13.72 13.65 9.68
CA GLN A 546 -13.59 15.11 9.74
C GLN A 546 -13.57 15.78 8.34
N MET A 547 -13.90 15.03 7.28
CA MET A 547 -13.88 15.52 5.88
C MET A 547 -15.25 15.96 5.33
N SER A 548 -16.28 16.09 6.18
CA SER A 548 -17.65 16.46 5.77
C SER A 548 -17.91 17.97 5.75
#